data_AF-A0A4Z0A8G9-F1
#
_entry.id   AF-A0A4Z0A8G9-F1
#
_cell.length_a   1.000
_cell.length_b   1.000
_cell.length_c   1.000
_cell.angle_alpha   90.00
_cell.angle_beta   90.00
_cell.angle_gamma   90.00
#
_symmetry.space_group_name_H-M   'P 1'
#
loop_
_entity.id
_entity.type
_entity.pdbx_description
1 polymer ?
#
loop_
_entity_poly.entity_id
_entity_poly.type
_entity_poly.pdbx_seq_one_letter_code
_entity_poly.pdbx_strand_id
1 'polypeptide(L)'
;MARHRASKSRLLEAHRESRGNRGSKPMFKASTPETRAERVHFCVLKQKQEELLDQLPPQYVVYPDKPHRDPPRFHFGVGVTYRQLYDYSVQHRLVPDKFFTDSRRSFDTIEATCKHLDRMSGIKLYLQPVRHPKYGWIVARYSNYTWYYEEVEARQEQIVIDLIRRELNIQDMPQWHHSTSP
;
A
#
# COMPACT_ATOMS: atom_id res chain seq x y z
N MET A 1 -53.71 -41.06 -36.24
CA MET A 1 -52.73 -39.96 -36.08
C MET A 1 -52.13 -39.65 -37.44
N ALA A 2 -52.54 -38.54 -38.07
CA ALA A 2 -52.28 -38.26 -39.49
C ALA A 2 -51.35 -37.04 -39.69
N ARG A 3 -50.82 -36.92 -40.92
CA ARG A 3 -49.85 -35.90 -41.38
C ARG A 3 -50.54 -34.57 -41.78
N HIS A 4 -49.71 -33.55 -42.06
CA HIS A 4 -50.03 -32.28 -42.77
C HIS A 4 -50.94 -31.31 -41.98
N ARG A 5 -51.05 -29.98 -42.22
CA ARG A 5 -50.48 -28.93 -43.13
C ARG A 5 -50.68 -27.58 -42.38
N ALA A 6 -50.10 -26.40 -42.67
CA ALA A 6 -49.12 -25.85 -43.63
C ALA A 6 -48.41 -24.66 -42.91
N SER A 7 -47.16 -24.27 -43.18
CA SER A 7 -46.63 -23.50 -44.32
C SER A 7 -47.27 -22.12 -44.60
N LYS A 8 -46.47 -21.05 -44.42
CA LYS A 8 -46.55 -19.69 -45.00
C LYS A 8 -47.80 -18.82 -44.74
N SER A 9 -47.72 -17.95 -43.72
CA SER A 9 -47.96 -16.50 -43.87
C SER A 9 -47.27 -15.73 -42.72
N ARG A 10 -47.08 -14.41 -42.87
CA ARG A 10 -46.42 -13.50 -41.90
C ARG A 10 -44.90 -13.67 -41.70
N LEU A 11 -44.20 -13.95 -42.80
CA LEU A 11 -42.90 -13.33 -43.07
C LEU A 11 -43.17 -12.06 -43.90
N LEU A 12 -43.40 -10.91 -43.24
CA LEU A 12 -43.37 -9.52 -43.74
C LEU A 12 -44.17 -8.60 -42.78
N GLU A 13 -43.43 -7.92 -41.89
CA GLU A 13 -43.79 -6.93 -40.83
C GLU A 13 -43.11 -7.42 -39.53
N ALA A 14 -41.99 -6.85 -39.05
CA ALA A 14 -41.57 -5.46 -39.10
C ALA A 14 -40.10 -5.29 -39.54
N HIS A 15 -39.84 -5.23 -40.85
CA HIS A 15 -38.54 -4.82 -41.40
C HIS A 15 -38.47 -3.30 -41.64
N ARG A 16 -38.81 -2.52 -40.61
CA ARG A 16 -38.52 -1.08 -40.46
C ARG A 16 -38.57 -0.73 -38.97
N GLU A 17 -37.81 0.30 -38.58
CA GLU A 17 -37.76 0.86 -37.21
C GLU A 17 -37.07 0.01 -36.12
N SER A 18 -35.74 -0.10 -36.22
CA SER A 18 -34.87 0.33 -35.10
C SER A 18 -33.41 0.52 -35.56
N ARG A 19 -33.15 1.65 -36.22
CA ARG A 19 -31.80 2.24 -36.26
C ARG A 19 -31.76 3.33 -35.19
N GLY A 20 -31.21 3.03 -34.01
CA GLY A 20 -31.03 4.03 -32.96
C GLY A 20 -30.44 3.44 -31.67
N ASN A 21 -29.49 4.16 -31.07
CA ASN A 21 -28.96 3.93 -29.72
C ASN A 21 -28.49 2.51 -29.36
N ARG A 22 -27.35 2.10 -29.95
CA ARG A 22 -26.30 1.54 -29.08
C ARG A 22 -25.65 2.71 -28.37
N GLY A 23 -25.97 2.89 -27.08
CA GLY A 23 -25.30 3.88 -26.25
C GLY A 23 -23.82 3.53 -26.11
N SER A 24 -22.96 4.19 -26.89
CA SER A 24 -21.52 4.07 -26.77
C SER A 24 -21.10 4.46 -25.35
N LYS A 25 -20.45 3.54 -24.62
CA LYS A 25 -19.72 3.90 -23.40
C LYS A 25 -18.78 5.06 -23.77
N PRO A 26 -18.73 6.16 -22.99
CA PRO A 26 -17.87 7.28 -23.32
C PRO A 26 -16.43 6.78 -23.38
N MET A 27 -15.83 6.89 -24.57
CA MET A 27 -14.39 6.69 -24.75
C MET A 27 -13.65 7.56 -23.74
N PHE A 28 -12.60 7.03 -23.13
CA PHE A 28 -11.68 7.80 -22.30
C PHE A 28 -11.28 9.08 -23.06
N LYS A 29 -11.75 10.24 -22.60
CA LYS A 29 -11.35 11.53 -23.18
C LYS A 29 -9.83 11.61 -23.08
N ALA A 30 -9.16 11.78 -24.22
CA ALA A 30 -7.72 11.93 -24.25
C ALA A 30 -7.33 13.11 -23.34
N SER A 31 -6.50 12.84 -22.32
CA SER A 31 -6.09 13.87 -21.37
C SER A 31 -5.36 14.99 -22.12
N THR A 32 -5.88 16.20 -21.98
CA THR A 32 -5.36 17.43 -22.59
C THR A 32 -4.00 17.81 -21.97
N PRO A 33 -3.19 18.65 -22.63
CA PRO A 33 -1.94 19.14 -22.05
C PRO A 33 -2.14 19.81 -20.68
N GLU A 34 -3.23 20.56 -20.47
CA GLU A 34 -3.53 21.19 -19.18
C GLU A 34 -3.84 20.15 -18.10
N THR A 35 -4.73 19.18 -18.36
CA THR A 35 -5.02 18.12 -17.37
C THR A 35 -3.80 17.23 -17.09
N ARG A 36 -2.84 17.11 -18.03
CA ARG A 36 -1.54 16.47 -17.74
C ARG A 36 -0.67 17.37 -16.86
N ALA A 37 -0.57 18.66 -17.16
CA ALA A 37 0.22 19.61 -16.38
C ALA A 37 -0.32 19.77 -14.95
N GLU A 38 -1.64 19.87 -14.76
CA GLU A 38 -2.31 19.89 -13.45
C GLU A 38 -2.04 18.61 -12.67
N ARG A 39 -2.11 17.45 -13.33
CA ARG A 39 -1.84 16.15 -12.69
C ARG A 39 -0.36 15.99 -12.30
N VAL A 40 0.56 16.47 -13.14
CA VAL A 40 2.00 16.55 -12.82
C VAL A 40 2.24 17.53 -11.66
N HIS A 41 1.63 18.72 -11.68
CA HIS A 41 1.74 19.70 -10.61
C HIS A 41 1.17 19.19 -9.29
N PHE A 42 0.03 18.49 -9.32
CA PHE A 42 -0.54 17.80 -8.16
C PHE A 42 0.37 16.70 -7.63
N CYS A 43 0.97 15.87 -8.51
CA CYS A 43 1.97 14.88 -8.10
C CYS A 43 3.22 15.54 -7.46
N VAL A 44 3.72 16.64 -8.04
CA VAL A 44 4.89 17.38 -7.52
C VAL A 44 4.59 18.06 -6.19
N LEU A 45 3.40 18.66 -6.02
CA LEU A 45 2.95 19.21 -4.74
C LEU A 45 2.78 18.13 -3.68
N LYS A 46 2.29 16.95 -4.07
CA LYS A 46 2.16 15.80 -3.16
C LYS A 46 3.52 15.27 -2.73
N GLN A 47 4.47 15.14 -3.66
CA GLN A 47 5.88 14.81 -3.36
C GLN A 47 6.55 15.86 -2.45
N LYS A 48 6.19 17.15 -2.55
CA LYS A 48 6.66 18.18 -1.61
C LYS A 48 6.05 18.08 -0.21
N GLN A 49 4.96 17.34 -0.02
CA GLN A 49 4.44 16.96 1.31
C GLN A 49 4.95 15.59 1.79
N GLU A 50 5.69 14.86 0.95
CA GLU A 50 6.37 13.60 1.28
C GLU A 50 7.80 13.85 1.81
N GLU A 51 8.03 15.02 2.45
CA GLU A 51 9.24 15.24 3.25
C GLU A 51 9.29 14.21 4.39
N LEU A 52 10.48 13.64 4.60
CA LEU A 52 10.73 12.71 5.69
C LEU A 52 10.74 13.51 6.99
N LEU A 53 9.78 13.21 7.86
CA LEU A 53 9.59 13.96 9.10
C LEU A 53 10.37 13.26 10.21
N ASP A 54 11.46 13.87 10.66
CA ASP A 54 12.22 13.42 11.85
C ASP A 54 11.35 13.51 13.11
N GLN A 55 10.45 14.51 13.16
CA GLN A 55 9.42 14.65 14.18
C GLN A 55 8.07 14.88 13.51
N LEU A 56 7.03 14.19 13.98
CA LEU A 56 5.68 14.37 13.46
C LEU A 56 5.09 15.72 13.93
N PRO A 57 4.62 16.60 13.01
CA PRO A 57 3.99 17.86 13.38
C PRO A 57 2.78 17.66 14.32
N PRO A 58 2.60 18.51 15.36
CA PRO A 58 1.56 18.33 16.38
C PRO A 58 0.14 18.16 15.85
N GLN A 59 -0.19 18.74 14.69
CA GLN A 59 -1.50 18.60 14.05
C GLN A 59 -1.82 17.19 13.53
N TYR A 60 -0.81 16.33 13.38
CA TYR A 60 -0.99 14.93 12.96
C TYR A 60 -0.86 13.94 14.13
N VAL A 61 -0.48 14.39 15.33
CA VAL A 61 -0.41 13.54 16.53
C VAL A 61 -1.82 13.28 17.05
N VAL A 62 -2.22 12.01 17.09
CA VAL A 62 -3.55 11.59 17.53
C VAL A 62 -3.49 11.20 19.01
N TYR A 63 -4.41 11.74 19.82
CA TYR A 63 -4.55 11.44 21.25
C TYR A 63 -5.93 10.83 21.52
N PRO A 64 -6.05 9.71 22.27
CA PRO A 64 -7.30 8.98 22.44
C PRO A 64 -8.54 9.82 22.79
N ASP A 65 -8.38 10.82 23.67
CA ASP A 65 -9.49 11.59 24.24
C ASP A 65 -9.95 12.77 23.38
N LYS A 66 -9.34 13.00 22.20
CA LYS A 66 -9.66 14.15 21.33
C LYS A 66 -10.51 13.71 20.14
N PRO A 67 -11.64 14.34 19.81
CA PRO A 67 -12.40 14.02 18.59
C PRO A 67 -11.56 14.30 17.34
N HIS A 68 -11.36 13.28 16.51
CA HIS A 68 -10.49 13.35 15.33
C HIS A 68 -11.20 13.93 14.10
N ARG A 69 -10.50 14.76 13.33
CA ARG A 69 -10.88 15.16 11.97
C ARG A 69 -10.20 14.26 10.91
N ASP A 70 -10.08 12.98 11.22
CA ASP A 70 -9.44 11.95 10.38
C ASP A 70 -8.09 12.39 9.75
N PRO A 71 -7.07 12.73 10.58
CA PRO A 71 -5.78 13.16 10.07
C PRO A 71 -5.09 12.05 9.25
N PRO A 72 -4.26 12.40 8.25
CA PRO A 72 -3.53 11.41 7.46
C PRO A 72 -2.72 10.46 8.33
N ARG A 73 -2.62 9.19 7.91
CA ARG A 73 -1.92 8.15 8.66
C ARG A 73 -0.42 8.16 8.37
N PHE A 74 0.36 8.35 9.42
CA PHE A 74 1.82 8.28 9.41
C PHE A 74 2.31 7.11 10.26
N HIS A 75 3.44 6.54 9.86
CA HIS A 75 4.08 5.40 10.52
C HIS A 75 5.53 5.76 10.86
N PHE A 76 5.94 5.49 12.09
CA PHE A 76 7.32 5.68 12.55
C PHE A 76 8.07 4.35 12.54
N GLY A 77 9.33 4.38 12.09
CA GLY A 77 10.16 3.18 11.97
C GLY A 77 11.20 3.35 10.87
N VAL A 78 11.72 2.23 10.36
CA VAL A 78 12.84 2.24 9.40
C VAL A 78 12.35 1.89 7.99
N GLY A 79 12.69 2.74 7.02
CA GLY A 79 12.40 2.50 5.60
C GLY A 79 13.23 1.34 5.03
N VAL A 80 12.58 0.43 4.29
CA VAL A 80 13.18 -0.82 3.82
C VAL A 80 12.82 -1.15 2.36
N THR A 81 13.80 -1.64 1.61
CA THR A 81 13.55 -2.16 0.27
C THR A 81 12.95 -3.57 0.32
N TYR A 82 12.18 -3.94 -0.70
CA TYR A 82 11.71 -5.32 -0.88
C TYR A 82 12.88 -6.32 -0.83
N ARG A 83 14.00 -5.95 -1.45
CA ARG A 83 15.19 -6.81 -1.55
C ARG A 83 15.82 -7.08 -0.19
N GLN A 84 15.97 -6.08 0.68
CA GLN A 84 16.50 -6.31 2.03
C GLN A 84 15.63 -7.29 2.84
N LEU A 85 14.31 -7.12 2.79
CA LEU A 85 13.39 -8.02 3.48
C LEU A 85 13.43 -9.44 2.91
N TYR A 86 13.53 -9.58 1.59
CA TYR A 86 13.59 -10.84 0.88
C TYR A 86 14.92 -11.58 1.12
N ASP A 87 16.06 -10.90 0.94
CA ASP A 87 17.40 -11.47 1.14
C ASP A 87 17.58 -11.94 2.59
N TYR A 88 17.05 -11.19 3.58
CA TYR A 88 16.99 -11.62 4.98
C TYR A 88 16.11 -12.87 5.19
N SER A 89 14.93 -12.92 4.56
CA SER A 89 14.03 -14.08 4.65
C SER A 89 14.66 -15.36 4.10
N VAL A 90 15.47 -15.25 3.03
CA VAL A 90 16.24 -16.35 2.46
C VAL A 90 17.37 -16.76 3.41
N GLN A 91 18.17 -15.80 3.88
CA GLN A 91 19.30 -16.03 4.79
C GLN A 91 18.88 -16.76 6.08
N HIS A 92 17.75 -16.38 6.66
CA HIS A 92 17.23 -16.96 7.91
C HIS A 92 16.23 -18.11 7.69
N ARG A 93 15.96 -18.51 6.43
CA ARG A 93 15.02 -19.59 6.05
C ARG A 93 13.64 -19.44 6.71
N LEU A 94 13.11 -18.23 6.71
CA LEU A 94 11.88 -17.88 7.44
C LEU A 94 10.60 -18.44 6.79
N VAL A 95 10.68 -18.86 5.53
CA VAL A 95 9.59 -19.47 4.75
C VAL A 95 10.11 -20.70 4.00
N PRO A 96 9.24 -21.66 3.61
CA PRO A 96 9.66 -22.83 2.85
C PRO A 96 10.20 -22.45 1.46
N ASP A 97 11.26 -23.12 1.00
CA ASP A 97 12.03 -22.77 -0.22
C ASP A 97 11.18 -22.50 -1.48
N LYS A 98 10.05 -23.21 -1.64
CA LYS A 98 9.10 -23.01 -2.75
C LYS A 98 8.47 -21.61 -2.82
N PHE A 99 8.48 -20.85 -1.71
CA PHE A 99 7.96 -19.48 -1.65
C PHE A 99 8.87 -18.50 -2.39
N PHE A 100 10.18 -18.73 -2.38
CA PHE A 100 11.16 -17.89 -3.08
C PHE A 100 10.98 -17.88 -4.61
N THR A 101 10.41 -18.97 -5.15
CA THR A 101 10.06 -19.08 -6.58
C THR A 101 8.62 -18.70 -6.92
N ASP A 102 7.74 -18.54 -5.92
CA ASP A 102 6.32 -18.21 -6.14
C ASP A 102 6.06 -16.72 -5.92
N SER A 103 5.88 -15.97 -7.02
CA SER A 103 5.60 -14.53 -6.96
C SER A 103 4.31 -14.19 -6.20
N ARG A 104 3.37 -15.14 -6.06
CA ARG A 104 2.15 -14.98 -5.23
C ARG A 104 2.43 -15.04 -3.73
N ARG A 105 3.62 -15.52 -3.34
CA ARG A 105 4.12 -15.61 -1.95
C ARG A 105 5.18 -14.56 -1.62
N SER A 106 5.41 -13.61 -2.53
CA SER A 106 6.34 -12.49 -2.33
C SER A 106 6.01 -11.68 -1.06
N PHE A 107 4.72 -11.37 -0.82
CA PHE A 107 4.29 -10.68 0.40
C PHE A 107 4.52 -11.53 1.66
N ASP A 108 4.07 -12.78 1.67
CA ASP A 108 4.29 -13.71 2.80
C ASP A 108 5.78 -13.83 3.18
N THR A 109 6.67 -13.78 2.17
CA THR A 109 8.13 -13.86 2.34
C THR A 109 8.69 -12.62 3.06
N ILE A 110 8.31 -11.41 2.64
CA ILE A 110 8.78 -10.18 3.30
C ILE A 110 8.08 -9.91 4.65
N GLU A 111 6.84 -10.36 4.81
CA GLU A 111 6.08 -10.30 6.06
C GLU A 111 6.69 -11.24 7.12
N ALA A 112 7.20 -12.41 6.72
CA ALA A 112 7.92 -13.33 7.59
C ALA A 112 9.17 -12.68 8.21
N THR A 113 9.91 -11.86 7.45
CA THR A 113 11.03 -11.05 7.98
C THR A 113 10.57 -10.10 9.07
N CYS A 114 9.48 -9.36 8.85
CA CYS A 114 8.94 -8.47 9.89
C CYS A 114 8.51 -9.24 11.15
N LYS A 115 7.81 -10.37 10.98
CA LYS A 115 7.41 -11.29 12.07
C LYS A 115 8.59 -11.93 12.80
N HIS A 116 9.76 -12.05 12.17
CA HIS A 116 10.98 -12.53 12.81
C HIS A 116 11.62 -11.43 13.67
N LEU A 117 11.74 -10.21 13.13
CA LEU A 117 12.27 -9.05 13.85
C LEU A 117 11.39 -8.67 15.06
N ASP A 118 10.06 -8.75 14.91
CA ASP A 118 9.06 -8.62 15.99
C ASP A 118 9.34 -9.58 17.17
N ARG A 119 9.56 -10.86 16.88
CA ARG A 119 9.90 -11.88 17.89
C ARG A 119 11.29 -11.67 18.51
N MET A 120 12.27 -11.22 17.72
CA MET A 120 13.62 -10.96 18.21
C MET A 120 13.70 -9.73 19.13
N SER A 121 12.93 -8.69 18.83
CA SER A 121 12.89 -7.46 19.61
C SER A 121 12.04 -7.60 20.88
N GLY A 122 11.08 -8.53 20.89
CA GLY A 122 10.06 -8.64 21.95
C GLY A 122 9.07 -7.48 21.95
N ILE A 123 9.07 -6.65 20.90
CA ILE A 123 8.26 -5.45 20.76
C ILE A 123 7.52 -5.52 19.42
N LYS A 124 6.24 -5.18 19.48
CA LYS A 124 5.34 -5.19 18.32
C LYS A 124 5.91 -4.39 17.14
N LEU A 125 6.24 -5.08 16.06
CA LEU A 125 6.59 -4.50 14.76
C LEU A 125 5.57 -4.91 13.70
N TYR A 126 5.40 -4.07 12.68
CA TYR A 126 4.56 -4.40 11.53
C TYR A 126 5.08 -3.79 10.23
N LEU A 127 4.76 -4.43 9.11
CA LEU A 127 5.20 -4.02 7.79
C LEU A 127 4.10 -3.20 7.11
N GLN A 128 4.42 -2.00 6.61
CA GLN A 128 3.46 -1.13 5.92
C GLN A 128 4.05 -0.61 4.59
N PRO A 129 3.26 -0.52 3.50
CA PRO A 129 3.72 0.08 2.25
C PRO A 129 3.71 1.61 2.33
N VAL A 130 4.82 2.26 1.95
CA VAL A 130 5.03 3.72 2.04
C VAL A 130 5.31 4.34 0.67
N ARG A 131 4.97 5.64 0.51
CA ARG A 131 5.38 6.44 -0.65
C ARG A 131 6.74 7.05 -0.35
N HIS A 132 7.80 6.48 -0.91
CA HIS A 132 9.14 7.06 -0.84
C HIS A 132 9.99 6.61 -2.05
N PRO A 133 10.83 7.47 -2.65
CA PRO A 133 11.66 7.10 -3.81
C PRO A 133 12.70 6.01 -3.56
N LYS A 134 13.22 5.85 -2.33
CA LYS A 134 14.29 4.89 -2.00
C LYS A 134 13.79 3.51 -1.56
N TYR A 135 12.61 3.45 -0.93
CA TYR A 135 12.07 2.23 -0.32
C TYR A 135 10.55 2.19 -0.45
N GLY A 136 10.00 1.00 -0.72
CA GLY A 136 8.55 0.80 -0.88
C GLY A 136 7.82 0.41 0.40
N TRP A 137 8.56 0.13 1.48
CA TRP A 137 8.03 -0.41 2.73
C TRP A 137 8.70 0.26 3.94
N ILE A 138 8.05 0.19 5.09
CA ILE A 138 8.59 0.53 6.40
C ILE A 138 8.41 -0.66 7.34
N VAL A 139 9.43 -0.99 8.14
CA VAL A 139 9.24 -1.77 9.37
C VAL A 139 8.86 -0.76 10.46
N ALA A 140 7.57 -0.63 10.70
CA ALA A 140 7.01 0.34 11.62
C ALA A 140 6.98 -0.18 13.04
N ARG A 141 7.28 0.71 14.01
CA ARG A 141 7.04 0.47 15.43
C ARG A 141 5.59 0.83 15.79
N TYR A 142 5.17 2.06 15.50
CA TYR A 142 3.81 2.55 15.75
C TYR A 142 3.35 3.50 14.64
N SER A 143 2.06 3.84 14.66
CA SER A 143 1.47 4.89 13.82
C SER A 143 1.13 6.12 14.65
N ASN A 144 0.82 7.23 13.99
CA ASN A 144 0.36 8.44 14.67
C ASN A 144 -0.96 8.24 15.46
N TYR A 145 -1.66 7.13 15.24
CA TYR A 145 -2.83 6.66 15.98
C TYR A 145 -2.52 5.70 17.13
N THR A 146 -1.38 5.01 17.13
CA THR A 146 -1.08 3.95 18.10
C THR A 146 0.09 4.28 19.03
N TRP A 147 0.91 5.29 18.72
CA TRP A 147 2.09 5.68 19.49
C TRP A 147 1.82 5.74 21.00
N TYR A 148 0.74 6.40 21.44
CA TYR A 148 0.40 6.58 22.86
C TYR A 148 0.24 5.27 23.66
N TYR A 149 -0.24 4.20 23.01
CA TYR A 149 -0.41 2.88 23.63
C TYR A 149 0.79 1.95 23.43
N GLU A 150 1.72 2.36 22.57
CA GLU A 150 2.85 1.57 22.10
C GLU A 150 4.20 2.23 22.42
N GLU A 151 4.17 3.35 23.13
CA GLU A 151 5.33 4.05 23.67
C GLU A 151 6.07 3.15 24.67
N VAL A 152 7.40 3.14 24.56
CA VAL A 152 8.32 2.42 25.43
C VAL A 152 9.43 3.37 25.84
N GLU A 153 10.26 3.00 26.82
CA GLU A 153 11.42 3.81 27.17
C GLU A 153 12.30 4.10 25.94
N ALA A 154 12.72 5.34 25.74
CA ALA A 154 13.50 5.75 24.56
C ALA A 154 14.76 4.90 24.33
N ARG A 155 15.39 4.39 25.42
CA ARG A 155 16.50 3.44 25.33
C ARG A 155 16.09 2.10 24.72
N GLN A 156 14.92 1.60 25.08
CA GLN A 156 14.38 0.35 24.56
C GLN A 156 13.95 0.51 23.10
N GLU A 157 13.34 1.64 22.73
CA GLU A 157 13.06 1.96 21.32
C GLU A 157 14.35 2.00 20.49
N GLN A 158 15.38 2.72 20.96
CA GLN A 158 16.66 2.80 20.27
C GLN A 158 17.30 1.42 20.05
N ILE A 159 17.25 0.53 21.06
CA ILE A 159 17.73 -0.86 20.93
C ILE A 159 17.00 -1.62 19.83
N VAL A 160 15.67 -1.45 19.69
CA VAL A 160 14.89 -2.11 18.65
C VAL A 160 15.15 -1.51 17.27
N ILE A 161 15.26 -0.19 17.16
CA ILE A 161 15.64 0.48 15.92
C ILE A 161 17.03 0.01 15.46
N ASP A 162 18.03 -0.04 16.34
CA ASP A 162 19.37 -0.48 15.99
C ASP A 162 19.44 -1.99 15.68
N LEU A 163 18.57 -2.81 16.30
CA LEU A 163 18.37 -4.19 15.88
C LEU A 163 17.87 -4.25 14.43
N ILE A 164 16.77 -3.57 14.09
CA ILE A 164 16.22 -3.56 12.73
C ILE A 164 17.28 -3.08 11.71
N ARG A 165 17.99 -2.00 12.04
CA ARG A 165 19.05 -1.42 11.20
C ARG A 165 20.22 -2.38 10.99
N ARG A 166 20.69 -3.05 12.03
CA ARG A 166 21.78 -4.04 11.94
C ARG A 166 21.35 -5.26 11.14
N GLU A 167 20.22 -5.87 11.48
CA GLU A 167 19.74 -7.12 10.87
C GLU A 167 19.44 -6.95 9.36
N LEU A 168 18.93 -5.80 8.94
CA LEU A 168 18.60 -5.50 7.54
C LEU A 168 19.68 -4.68 6.79
N ASN A 169 20.83 -4.44 7.43
CA ASN A 169 21.95 -3.64 6.91
C ASN A 169 21.52 -2.26 6.38
N ILE A 170 20.86 -1.47 7.24
CA ILE A 170 20.33 -0.13 6.95
C ILE A 170 21.15 0.91 7.71
N GLN A 171 21.63 1.93 7.00
CA GLN A 171 22.32 3.08 7.61
C GLN A 171 21.36 4.23 7.98
N ASP A 172 20.24 4.35 7.26
CA ASP A 172 19.21 5.36 7.46
C ASP A 172 18.67 5.34 8.91
N MET A 173 18.27 6.51 9.41
CA MET A 173 17.65 6.69 10.73
C MET A 173 16.13 6.41 10.66
N PRO A 174 15.46 6.09 11.80
CA PRO A 174 14.02 5.96 11.81
C PRO A 174 13.35 7.32 11.59
N GLN A 175 12.30 7.36 10.79
CA GLN A 175 11.58 8.59 10.43
C GLN A 175 10.08 8.33 10.34
N TRP A 176 9.28 9.39 10.21
CA TRP A 176 7.86 9.30 9.97
C TRP A 176 7.56 9.29 8.47
N HIS A 177 6.77 8.29 8.03
CA HIS A 177 6.42 8.08 6.63
C HIS A 177 4.91 8.09 6.43
N HIS A 178 4.44 8.72 5.35
CA HIS A 178 3.02 8.74 4.97
C HIS A 178 2.58 7.36 4.45
N SER A 179 1.45 6.85 4.94
CA SER A 179 0.89 5.57 4.48
C SER A 179 0.42 5.62 3.03
N THR A 180 0.51 4.50 2.30
CA THR A 180 -0.09 4.40 0.96
C THR A 180 -1.52 3.89 0.97
N SER A 181 -1.93 3.24 2.06
CA SER A 181 -3.29 2.80 2.28
C SER A 181 -4.19 3.99 2.64
N PRO A 182 -5.43 4.04 2.12
CA PRO A 182 -6.46 4.96 2.62
C PRO A 182 -6.86 4.61 4.07
#